data_AF-A0A2R6A9J6-F1
#
_entry.id   AF-A0A2R6A9J6-F1
#
_cell.length_a   1.000
_cell.length_b   1.000
_cell.length_c   1.000
_cell.angle_alpha   90.00
_cell.angle_beta   90.00
_cell.angle_gamma   90.00
#
_symmetry.space_group_name_H-M   'P 1'
#
loop_
_entity.id
_entity.type
_entity.pdbx_description
1 polymer ?
#
loop_
_entity_poly.entity_id
_entity_poly.type
_entity_poly.pdbx_seq_one_letter_code
_entity_poly.pdbx_strand_id
1 'polypeptide(L)'
;MRDSVLSKLLTTHTTKRYRRSLLEIRMSILQAVYEGAELPTQIMFKANLSWNALQEHLSYLMYLGLVDEKNVRGHKRYTITERALRVLAVYDDLTREILGVDEKNRLL
;
A
#
# COMPACT_ATOMS: atom_id res chain seq x y z
N MET A 1 -7.06 -15.65 -2.60
CA MET A 1 -5.92 -15.19 -3.41
C MET A 1 -6.45 -14.54 -4.68
N ARG A 2 -6.69 -13.23 -4.68
CA ARG A 2 -6.81 -12.45 -5.92
C ARG A 2 -5.54 -11.63 -5.99
N ASP A 3 -4.71 -11.91 -6.99
CA ASP A 3 -3.58 -11.04 -7.31
C ASP A 3 -4.13 -9.66 -7.65
N SER A 4 -4.01 -8.74 -6.69
CA SER A 4 -4.39 -7.35 -6.86
C SER A 4 -3.58 -6.76 -8.02
N VAL A 5 -4.23 -6.01 -8.91
CA VAL A 5 -3.55 -5.30 -10.00
C VAL A 5 -2.47 -4.37 -9.45
N LEU A 6 -2.65 -3.88 -8.21
CA LEU A 6 -1.67 -3.11 -7.46
C LEU A 6 -0.36 -3.88 -7.19
N SER A 7 -0.40 -5.19 -6.91
CA SER A 7 0.83 -5.96 -6.65
C SER A 7 1.66 -6.15 -7.92
N LYS A 8 0.99 -6.29 -9.08
CA LYS A 8 1.65 -6.35 -10.39
C LYS A 8 2.18 -4.98 -10.81
N LEU A 9 1.40 -3.92 -10.65
CA LEU A 9 1.77 -2.54 -10.97
C LEU A 9 2.98 -2.02 -10.18
N LEU A 10 3.08 -2.38 -8.89
CA LEU A 10 4.24 -2.06 -8.06
C LEU A 10 5.54 -2.75 -8.54
N THR A 11 5.43 -3.75 -9.42
CA THR A 11 6.57 -4.54 -9.93
C THR A 11 6.92 -4.20 -11.40
N THR A 12 5.97 -3.72 -12.22
CA THR A 12 6.13 -3.62 -13.70
C THR A 12 6.68 -2.31 -14.27
N HIS A 13 6.91 -1.24 -13.50
CA HIS A 13 7.52 -0.01 -14.05
C HIS A 13 9.05 0.02 -13.89
N THR A 14 9.75 -0.82 -14.67
CA THR A 14 11.23 -0.85 -14.67
C THR A 14 11.80 -0.64 -16.08
N THR A 15 11.88 0.62 -16.51
CA THR A 15 12.93 1.06 -17.46
C THR A 15 13.55 2.42 -17.08
N LYS A 16 12.97 3.17 -16.13
CA LYS A 16 13.61 4.32 -15.49
C LYS A 16 13.28 4.30 -14.00
N ARG A 17 14.27 4.14 -13.11
CA ARG A 17 14.04 4.22 -11.66
C ARG A 17 13.71 5.66 -11.28
N TYR A 18 12.45 6.02 -11.34
CA TYR A 18 11.96 7.25 -10.73
C TYR A 18 11.93 7.07 -9.21
N ARG A 19 12.28 8.13 -8.47
CA ARG A 19 12.09 8.13 -7.01
C ARG A 19 10.59 8.02 -6.74
N ARG A 20 10.17 7.03 -5.94
CA ARG A 20 8.77 6.88 -5.53
C ARG A 20 8.26 8.16 -4.91
N SER A 21 7.08 8.58 -5.34
CA SER A 21 6.32 9.68 -4.77
C SER A 21 5.80 9.34 -3.37
N LEU A 22 5.43 10.37 -2.62
CA LEU A 22 4.81 10.21 -1.30
C LEU A 22 3.49 9.43 -1.37
N LEU A 23 2.72 9.60 -2.45
CA LEU A 23 1.46 8.88 -2.65
C LEU A 23 1.72 7.38 -2.85
N GLU A 24 2.65 7.01 -3.75
CA GLU A 24 3.00 5.61 -3.99
C GLU A 24 3.50 4.92 -2.71
N ILE A 25 4.32 5.61 -1.91
CA ILE A 25 4.82 5.08 -0.64
C ILE A 25 3.66 4.80 0.33
N ARG A 26 2.76 5.77 0.51
CA ARG A 26 1.60 5.62 1.41
C ARG A 26 0.65 4.53 0.93
N MET A 27 0.39 4.46 -0.37
CA MET A 27 -0.44 3.39 -0.95
C MET A 27 0.22 2.02 -0.79
N SER A 28 1.54 1.92 -0.90
CA SER A 28 2.27 0.66 -0.65
C SER A 28 2.12 0.19 0.81
N ILE A 29 2.14 1.11 1.77
CA ILE A 29 1.89 0.78 3.19
C ILE A 29 0.46 0.31 3.40
N LEU A 30 -0.53 1.06 2.89
CA LEU A 30 -1.94 0.69 3.02
C LEU A 30 -2.23 -0.67 2.37
N GLN A 31 -1.67 -0.91 1.18
CA GLN A 31 -1.78 -2.19 0.48
C GLN A 31 -1.15 -3.34 1.30
N ALA A 32 0.02 -3.13 1.90
CA ALA A 32 0.66 -4.15 2.74
C ALA A 32 -0.20 -4.52 3.95
N VAL A 33 -0.78 -3.52 4.63
CA VAL A 33 -1.66 -3.75 5.79
C VAL A 33 -2.97 -4.42 5.35
N TYR A 34 -3.55 -4.01 4.22
CA TYR A 34 -4.73 -4.65 3.63
C TYR A 34 -4.50 -6.14 3.33
N GLU A 35 -3.31 -6.50 2.86
CA GLU A 35 -2.88 -7.89 2.60
C GLU A 35 -2.57 -8.70 3.86
N GLY A 36 -2.74 -8.13 5.06
CA GLY A 36 -2.54 -8.82 6.34
C GLY A 36 -1.17 -8.63 6.97
N ALA A 37 -0.38 -7.64 6.53
CA ALA A 37 0.83 -7.26 7.25
C ALA A 37 0.48 -6.46 8.49
N GLU A 38 0.51 -7.11 9.66
CA GLU A 38 0.15 -6.47 10.92
C GLU A 38 1.38 -5.93 11.67
N LEU A 39 2.54 -6.60 11.54
CA LEU A 39 3.74 -6.20 12.27
C LEU A 39 4.48 -5.10 11.52
N PRO A 40 5.07 -4.11 12.23
CA PRO A 40 5.82 -3.04 11.58
C PRO A 40 6.91 -3.56 10.64
N THR A 41 7.65 -4.61 11.03
CA THR A 41 8.67 -5.23 10.18
C THR A 41 8.10 -5.88 8.91
N GLN A 42 6.92 -6.51 8.99
CA GLN A 42 6.25 -7.08 7.80
C GLN A 42 5.85 -6.00 6.81
N ILE A 43 5.29 -4.90 7.33
CA ILE A 43 4.89 -3.74 6.53
C ILE A 43 6.13 -3.09 5.89
N MET A 44 7.21 -2.93 6.65
CA MET A 44 8.48 -2.38 6.18
C MET A 44 9.00 -3.12 4.95
N PHE A 45 9.08 -4.45 5.05
CA PHE A 45 9.59 -5.28 3.95
C PHE A 45 8.66 -5.26 2.74
N LYS A 46 7.34 -5.40 2.94
CA LYS A 46 6.37 -5.34 1.84
C LYS A 46 6.31 -3.99 1.14
N ALA A 47 6.43 -2.89 1.88
CA ALA A 47 6.42 -1.54 1.34
C ALA A 47 7.81 -1.08 0.84
N ASN A 48 8.86 -1.89 0.97
CA ASN A 48 10.25 -1.55 0.63
C ASN A 48 10.68 -0.21 1.27
N LEU A 49 10.55 -0.10 2.59
CA LEU A 49 10.90 1.11 3.35
C LEU A 49 12.02 0.86 4.34
N SER A 50 12.72 1.92 4.73
CA SER A 50 13.52 1.90 5.96
C SER A 50 12.61 2.04 7.18
N TRP A 51 13.12 1.66 8.36
CA TRP A 51 12.38 1.80 9.62
C TRP A 51 11.91 3.24 9.86
N ASN A 52 12.79 4.23 9.69
CA ASN A 52 12.48 5.64 9.93
C ASN A 52 11.39 6.15 8.98
N ALA A 53 11.47 5.81 7.69
CA ALA A 53 10.46 6.20 6.71
C ALA A 53 9.11 5.54 7.00
N LEU A 54 9.12 4.27 7.43
CA LEU A 54 7.90 3.59 7.82
C LEU A 54 7.24 4.28 9.03
N GLN A 55 7.99 4.60 10.08
CA GLN A 55 7.44 5.23 11.29
C GLN A 55 6.82 6.59 11.00
N GLU A 56 7.47 7.42 10.17
CA GLU A 56 6.94 8.72 9.74
C GLU A 56 5.60 8.55 9.01
N HIS A 57 5.55 7.63 8.03
CA HIS A 57 4.35 7.43 7.23
C HIS A 57 3.22 6.74 8.00
N LEU A 58 3.51 5.76 8.87
CA LEU A 58 2.50 5.16 9.74
C LEU A 58 1.90 6.21 10.68
N SER A 59 2.72 7.06 11.29
CA SER A 59 2.25 8.15 12.15
C SER A 59 1.28 9.07 11.41
N TYR A 60 1.62 9.44 10.17
CA TYR A 60 0.77 10.28 9.34
C TYR A 60 -0.52 9.56 8.89
N LEU A 61 -0.44 8.29 8.51
CA LEU A 61 -1.62 7.51 8.11
C LEU A 61 -2.57 7.24 9.29
N MET A 62 -2.04 7.08 10.50
CA MET A 62 -2.84 7.02 11.73
C MET A 62 -3.51 8.36 12.03
N TYR A 63 -2.78 9.48 11.90
CA TYR A 63 -3.35 10.82 12.04
C TYR A 63 -4.53 11.06 11.08
N LEU A 64 -4.46 10.55 9.85
CA LEU A 64 -5.56 10.62 8.88
C LEU A 64 -6.70 9.64 9.14
N GLY A 65 -6.58 8.74 10.12
CA GLY A 65 -7.55 7.67 10.39
C GLY A 65 -7.63 6.65 9.25
N LEU A 66 -6.50 6.37 8.61
CA LEU A 66 -6.38 5.37 7.53
C LEU A 66 -5.82 4.04 8.04
N VAL A 67 -5.03 4.08 9.11
CA VAL A 67 -4.47 2.89 9.79
C VAL A 67 -4.77 3.02 11.28
N ASP A 68 -5.12 1.91 11.92
CA ASP A 68 -5.22 1.81 13.38
C ASP A 68 -4.01 1.06 13.95
N GLU A 69 -3.56 1.45 15.14
CA GLU A 69 -2.57 0.71 15.94
C GLU A 69 -3.26 0.06 17.15
N LYS A 70 -2.96 -1.22 17.38
CA LYS A 70 -3.38 -1.95 18.58
C LYS A 70 -2.16 -2.59 19.23
N ASN A 71 -2.13 -2.59 20.55
CA ASN A 71 -1.12 -3.34 21.30
C ASN A 71 -1.68 -4.73 21.63
N VAL A 72 -1.05 -5.77 21.10
CA VAL A 72 -1.44 -7.16 21.33
C VAL A 72 -0.25 -7.88 21.95
N ARG A 73 -0.40 -8.25 23.24
CA ARG A 73 0.64 -8.94 24.03
C ARG A 73 1.99 -8.20 24.05
N GLY A 74 1.95 -6.86 24.16
CA GLY A 74 3.16 -6.03 24.19
C GLY A 74 3.72 -5.66 22.81
N HIS A 75 3.10 -6.14 21.72
CA HIS A 75 3.54 -5.85 20.36
C HIS A 75 2.54 -4.98 19.61
N LYS A 76 3.05 -3.96 18.91
CA LYS A 76 2.27 -3.13 18.00
C LYS A 76 1.80 -3.94 16.80
N ARG A 77 0.51 -3.86 16.51
CA ARG A 77 -0.13 -4.39 15.32
C ARG A 77 -0.91 -3.30 14.62
N TYR A 78 -0.82 -3.27 13.30
CA TYR A 78 -1.51 -2.29 12.48
C TYR A 78 -2.63 -2.96 11.69
N THR A 79 -3.78 -2.29 11.63
CA THR A 79 -4.94 -2.76 10.87
C THR A 79 -5.46 -1.66 9.96
N ILE A 80 -6.00 -2.06 8.81
CA ILE A 80 -6.59 -1.12 7.87
C ILE A 80 -7.98 -0.68 8.33
N THR A 81 -8.30 0.59 8.10
CA THR A 81 -9.64 1.15 8.36
C THR A 81 -10.54 1.03 7.14
N GLU A 82 -11.86 1.09 7.33
CA GLU A 82 -12.82 1.15 6.22
C GLU A 82 -12.60 2.37 5.30
N ARG A 83 -12.16 3.50 5.89
CA ARG A 83 -11.82 4.70 5.13
C ARG A 83 -10.65 4.46 4.20
N ALA A 84 -9.62 3.74 4.65
CA ALA A 84 -8.50 3.37 3.81
C ALA A 84 -8.86 2.39 2.71
N LEU A 85 -9.82 1.49 2.93
CA LEU A 85 -10.34 0.61 1.87
C LEU A 85 -10.93 1.44 0.70
N ARG A 86 -11.71 2.49 1.02
CA ARG A 86 -12.24 3.41 0.00
C ARG A 86 -11.13 4.16 -0.74
N VAL A 87 -10.10 4.60 -0.02
CA VAL A 87 -8.93 5.28 -0.63
C VAL A 87 -8.19 4.34 -1.58
N LEU A 88 -7.96 3.08 -1.18
CA LEU A 88 -7.31 2.08 -2.03
C LEU A 88 -8.12 1.78 -3.29
N ALA A 89 -9.45 1.70 -3.18
CA ALA A 89 -10.32 1.48 -4.34
C ALA A 89 -10.23 2.64 -5.35
N VAL A 90 -10.37 3.89 -4.88
CA VAL A 90 -10.23 5.08 -5.73
C VAL A 90 -8.85 5.15 -6.38
N TYR A 91 -7.80 4.79 -5.63
CA TYR A 91 -6.45 4.76 -6.17
C TYR A 91 -6.27 3.69 -7.26
N ASP A 92 -6.84 2.49 -7.07
CA ASP A 92 -6.79 1.41 -8.09
C ASP A 92 -7.52 1.85 -9.37
N ASP A 93 -8.72 2.41 -9.24
CA ASP A 93 -9.52 2.90 -10.37
C ASP A 93 -8.76 4.00 -11.14
N LEU A 94 -8.29 5.03 -10.43
CA LEU A 94 -7.51 6.12 -11.03
C LEU A 94 -6.25 5.62 -11.73
N THR A 95 -5.54 4.68 -11.10
CA THR A 95 -4.31 4.13 -11.66
C THR A 95 -4.59 3.34 -12.93
N ARG A 96 -5.68 2.57 -12.98
CA ARG A 96 -6.09 1.85 -14.19
C ARG A 96 -6.46 2.78 -15.35
N GLU A 97 -7.21 3.84 -15.05
CA GLU A 97 -7.61 4.84 -16.05
C GLU A 97 -6.38 5.57 -16.63
N ILE A 98 -5.47 6.04 -15.76
CA ILE A 98 -4.27 6.77 -16.19
C ILE A 98 -3.31 5.86 -16.97
N LEU A 99 -3.13 4.62 -16.53
CA LEU A 99 -2.18 3.69 -17.14
C LEU A 99 -2.77 2.90 -18.33
N GLY A 100 -4.08 3.04 -18.61
CA GLY A 100 -4.75 2.33 -19.70
C GLY A 100 -4.74 0.80 -19.54
N VAL A 101 -4.72 0.30 -18.29
CA VAL A 101 -4.71 -1.14 -18.01
C VAL A 101 -6.15 -1.67 -18.02
N ASP A 102 -6.74 -1.73 -19.21
CA ASP A 102 -8.04 -2.37 -19.43
C ASP A 102 -7.89 -3.91 -19.39
N GLU A 103 -8.89 -4.61 -18.84
CA GLU A 103 -8.99 -6.08 -18.91
C GLU A 103 -8.94 -6.64 -20.34
N LYS A 104 -9.19 -5.80 -21.36
CA LYS A 104 -9.09 -6.17 -22.78
C LYS A 104 -7.67 -6.51 -23.25
N ASN A 105 -6.62 -6.07 -22.57
CA ASN A 105 -5.23 -6.41 -22.90
C ASN A 105 -4.76 -7.76 -22.30
N ARG A 106 -5.66 -8.58 -21.75
CA ARG A 106 -5.34 -9.92 -21.22
C ARG A 106 -5.57 -11.07 -22.22
N LEU A 107 -5.97 -10.78 -23.46
CA LEU A 107 -6.32 -11.80 -24.48
C LEU A 107 -5.45 -11.80 -25.75
N LEU A 108 -4.23 -11.25 -25.71
CA LEU A 108 -3.24 -11.45 -26.77
C LEU A 108 -1.92 -11.96 -26.19
#